data_AF-A0A4Q2J4Y7-F1
#
_entry.id   AF-A0A4Q2J4Y7-F1
#
_cell.length_a   1.000
_cell.length_b   1.000
_cell.length_c   1.000
_cell.angle_alpha   90.00
_cell.angle_beta   90.00
_cell.angle_gamma   90.00
#
_symmetry.space_group_name_H-M   'P 1'
#
loop_
_entity.id
_entity.type
_entity.pdbx_description
1 polymer ?
#
loop_
_entity_poly.entity_id
_entity_poly.type
_entity_poly.pdbx_seq_one_letter_code
_entity_poly.pdbx_strand_id
1 'polypeptide(L)'
;DADTALLSAEIRHLGGAFAPSAALEVAADRGLPIPGAVGGFEAEYLVYGVGIAVPETIEAVVASLGRLLSRIEPWRAPVEYLNFVERRTTGARFFGDEGRLARLRAIKHAVDPTGVIRSNHPVGR
;
A
#
# COMPACT_ATOMS: atom_id res chain seq x y z
N ASP A 1 -9.03 18.07 24.92
CA ASP A 1 -9.40 17.49 23.61
C ASP A 1 -8.27 17.58 22.62
N ALA A 2 -8.13 16.59 21.75
CA ALA A 2 -7.15 16.61 20.67
C ALA A 2 -7.79 17.28 19.44
N ASP A 3 -7.07 18.19 18.78
CA ASP A 3 -7.53 18.89 17.57
C ASP A 3 -7.41 17.99 16.31
N THR A 4 -8.13 16.87 16.33
CA THR A 4 -8.10 15.84 15.30
C THR A 4 -9.39 15.01 15.28
N ALA A 5 -9.80 14.59 14.08
CA ALA A 5 -10.87 13.63 13.86
C ALA A 5 -10.35 12.19 13.65
N LEU A 6 -9.05 11.95 13.84
CA LEU A 6 -8.49 10.60 13.77
C LEU A 6 -8.86 9.79 15.01
N LEU A 7 -9.33 8.57 14.80
CA LEU A 7 -9.52 7.56 15.84
C LEU A 7 -8.17 6.92 16.22
N SER A 8 -7.28 6.74 15.25
CA SER A 8 -5.93 6.20 15.45
C SER A 8 -4.94 6.84 14.48
N ALA A 9 -3.72 7.07 14.97
CA ALA A 9 -2.55 7.43 14.17
C ALA A 9 -1.39 6.54 14.62
N GLU A 10 -0.84 5.78 13.68
CA GLU A 10 0.08 4.68 13.94
C GLU A 10 1.36 4.85 13.15
N ILE A 11 2.47 4.50 13.80
CA ILE A 11 3.76 4.27 13.16
C ILE A 11 4.15 2.83 13.48
N ARG A 12 4.24 2.00 12.45
CA ARG A 12 4.59 0.58 12.58
C ARG A 12 6.01 0.39 12.08
N HIS A 13 6.85 -0.24 12.90
CA HIS A 13 8.17 -0.70 12.45
C HIS A 13 8.00 -1.77 11.37
N LEU A 14 8.71 -1.58 10.26
CA LEU A 14 8.92 -2.57 9.21
C LEU A 14 10.38 -3.05 9.27
N GLY A 15 11.05 -3.17 8.11
CA GLY A 15 12.42 -3.66 8.00
C GLY A 15 12.54 -5.17 8.23
N GLY A 16 13.78 -5.63 8.45
CA GLY A 16 14.08 -7.05 8.66
C GLY A 16 13.58 -7.91 7.49
N ALA A 17 12.86 -9.00 7.79
CA ALA A 17 12.31 -9.90 6.77
C ALA A 17 11.24 -9.25 5.85
N PHE A 18 10.79 -8.03 6.13
CA PHE A 18 9.94 -7.26 5.22
C PHE A 18 10.72 -6.49 4.16
N ALA A 19 12.06 -6.43 4.22
CA ALA A 19 12.86 -5.91 3.11
C ALA A 19 12.80 -6.87 1.92
N PRO A 20 12.67 -6.40 0.65
CA PRO A 20 12.49 -7.27 -0.51
C PRO A 20 13.59 -8.32 -0.70
N SER A 21 14.86 -7.96 -0.49
CA SER A 21 15.98 -8.92 -0.57
C SER A 21 15.90 -9.95 0.56
N ALA A 22 15.69 -9.51 1.79
CA ALA A 22 15.58 -10.40 2.96
C ALA A 22 14.39 -11.36 2.84
N ALA A 23 13.26 -10.93 2.26
CA ALA A 23 12.12 -11.80 2.03
C ALA A 23 12.44 -12.95 1.06
N LEU A 24 13.25 -12.69 0.02
CA LEU A 24 13.73 -13.72 -0.90
C LEU A 24 14.69 -14.69 -0.18
N GLU A 25 15.62 -14.17 0.62
CA GLU A 25 16.56 -14.98 1.39
C GLU A 25 15.84 -15.89 2.39
N VAL A 26 14.88 -15.34 3.15
CA VAL A 26 14.05 -16.11 4.10
C VAL A 26 13.26 -17.21 3.38
N ALA A 27 12.72 -16.91 2.19
CA ALA A 27 12.00 -17.92 1.42
C ALA A 27 12.93 -19.05 0.95
N ALA A 28 14.13 -18.70 0.46
CA ALA A 28 15.11 -19.67 0.01
C ALA A 28 15.63 -20.56 1.15
N ASP A 29 16.03 -19.96 2.26
CA ASP A 29 16.55 -20.66 3.46
C ASP A 29 15.53 -21.67 4.01
N ARG A 30 14.25 -21.30 3.99
CA ARG A 30 13.17 -22.13 4.55
C ARG A 30 12.49 -23.06 3.52
N GLY A 31 12.96 -23.08 2.28
CA GLY A 31 12.33 -23.88 1.21
C GLY A 31 10.88 -23.47 0.92
N LEU A 32 10.54 -22.19 1.07
CA LEU A 32 9.20 -21.64 0.82
C LEU A 32 9.05 -21.19 -0.65
N PRO A 33 7.81 -21.08 -1.16
CA PRO A 33 7.57 -20.46 -2.46
C PRO A 33 8.12 -19.04 -2.53
N ILE A 34 8.46 -18.61 -3.76
CA ILE A 34 8.89 -17.23 -4.03
C ILE A 34 7.81 -16.27 -3.51
N PRO A 35 8.19 -15.22 -2.76
CA PRO A 35 7.27 -14.19 -2.28
C PRO A 35 6.37 -13.64 -3.39
N GLY A 36 5.15 -13.25 -3.01
CA GLY A 36 4.15 -12.71 -3.92
C GLY A 36 4.53 -11.36 -4.53
N ALA A 37 3.60 -10.76 -5.28
CA ALA A 37 3.87 -9.55 -6.06
C ALA A 37 4.59 -8.44 -5.27
N VAL A 38 4.12 -8.08 -4.08
CA VAL A 38 4.78 -7.03 -3.29
C VAL A 38 6.15 -7.51 -2.75
N GLY A 39 6.21 -8.73 -2.22
CA GLY A 39 7.45 -9.37 -1.76
C GLY A 39 8.11 -8.74 -0.52
N GLY A 40 7.95 -7.44 -0.31
CA GLY A 40 8.50 -6.65 0.78
C GLY A 40 8.31 -5.15 0.51
N PHE A 41 8.85 -4.30 1.37
CA PHE A 41 8.83 -2.84 1.21
C PHE A 41 10.22 -2.27 1.37
N GLU A 42 10.62 -1.39 0.45
CA GLU A 42 11.80 -0.53 0.58
C GLU A 42 11.48 0.64 1.55
N ALA A 43 11.16 0.29 2.80
CA ALA A 43 10.81 1.23 3.87
C ALA A 43 10.97 0.59 5.26
N GLU A 44 11.45 1.38 6.22
CA GLU A 44 11.64 0.95 7.62
C GLU A 44 10.41 1.17 8.51
N TYR A 45 9.46 1.98 8.05
CA TYR A 45 8.25 2.32 8.80
C TYR A 45 7.03 2.41 7.88
N LEU A 46 5.88 2.05 8.43
CA LEU A 46 4.56 2.28 7.82
C LEU A 46 3.76 3.24 8.70
N VAL A 47 3.33 4.35 8.10
CA VAL A 47 2.42 5.29 8.75
C VAL A 47 0.99 5.00 8.31
N TYR A 48 0.09 4.92 9.28
CA TYR A 48 -1.34 4.69 9.06
C TYR A 48 -2.15 5.64 9.92
N GLY A 49 -3.23 6.20 9.37
CA GLY A 49 -4.19 7.00 10.10
C GLY A 49 -5.59 6.58 9.71
N VAL A 50 -6.51 6.59 10.67
CA VAL A 50 -7.91 6.21 10.44
C VAL A 50 -8.85 7.01 11.31
N GLY A 51 -10.05 7.28 10.80
CA GLY A 51 -11.16 7.88 11.53
C GLY A 51 -12.47 7.18 11.15
N ILE A 52 -13.53 7.46 11.90
CA ILE A 52 -14.87 6.98 11.55
C ILE A 52 -15.44 7.91 10.48
N ALA A 53 -15.66 7.39 9.27
CA ALA A 53 -16.10 8.18 8.13
C ALA A 53 -17.62 8.03 7.90
N VAL A 54 -18.43 8.80 8.64
CA VAL A 54 -19.87 8.99 8.37
C VAL A 54 -20.10 10.35 7.69
N PRO A 55 -21.19 10.58 6.94
CA PRO A 55 -21.38 11.80 6.14
C PRO A 55 -21.03 13.11 6.83
N GLU A 56 -21.36 13.23 8.12
CA GLU A 56 -21.14 14.41 8.96
C GLU A 56 -19.67 14.63 9.35
N THR A 57 -18.82 13.61 9.23
CA THR A 57 -17.44 13.60 9.72
C THR A 57 -16.39 13.36 8.64
N ILE A 58 -16.79 12.95 7.43
CA ILE A 58 -15.88 12.64 6.31
C ILE A 58 -14.87 13.78 6.07
N GLU A 59 -15.34 15.03 5.98
CA GLU A 59 -14.47 16.16 5.70
C GLU A 59 -13.44 16.40 6.82
N ALA A 60 -13.86 16.26 8.08
CA ALA A 60 -12.98 16.41 9.23
C ALA A 60 -11.92 15.30 9.30
N VAL A 61 -12.29 14.05 8.98
CA VAL A 61 -11.36 12.92 8.90
C VAL A 61 -10.36 13.13 7.77
N VAL A 62 -10.83 13.49 6.57
CA VAL A 62 -9.95 13.77 5.42
C VAL A 62 -8.99 14.92 5.72
N ALA A 63 -9.46 16.01 6.35
CA ALA A 63 -8.62 17.13 6.75
C ALA A 63 -7.55 16.70 7.77
N SER A 64 -7.91 15.86 8.74
CA SER A 64 -6.98 15.38 9.77
C SER A 64 -5.93 14.42 9.19
N LEU A 65 -6.33 13.52 8.29
CA LEU A 65 -5.41 12.67 7.51
C LEU A 65 -4.46 13.52 6.65
N GLY A 66 -4.97 14.56 5.98
CA GLY A 66 -4.16 15.49 5.20
C GLY A 66 -3.12 16.20 6.05
N ARG A 67 -3.49 16.68 7.24
CA ARG A 67 -2.54 17.27 8.20
C ARG A 67 -1.46 16.26 8.61
N LEU A 68 -1.83 15.04 8.98
CA LEU A 68 -0.87 13.98 9.35
C LEU A 68 0.10 13.69 8.20
N LEU A 69 -0.40 13.36 7.01
CA LEU A 69 0.43 12.99 5.87
C LEU A 69 1.33 14.14 5.39
N SER A 70 0.85 15.38 5.44
CA SER A 70 1.67 16.55 5.09
C SER A 70 2.91 16.71 5.98
N ARG A 71 2.83 16.28 7.25
CA ARG A 71 3.98 16.28 8.17
C ARG A 71 4.96 15.15 7.87
N ILE A 72 4.48 14.03 7.33
CA ILE A 72 5.29 12.85 7.02
C ILE A 72 5.97 12.95 5.65
N GLU A 73 5.45 13.80 4.75
CA GLU A 73 5.94 13.94 3.38
C GLU A 73 7.47 14.02 3.22
N PRO A 74 8.24 14.72 4.07
CA PRO A 74 9.71 14.76 3.97
C PRO A 74 10.40 13.40 4.09
N TRP A 75 9.75 12.41 4.71
CA TRP A 75 10.26 11.05 4.92
C TRP A 75 9.49 9.99 4.11
N ARG A 76 8.59 10.41 3.21
CA ARG A 76 7.72 9.50 2.48
C ARG A 76 8.52 8.59 1.55
N ALA A 77 8.37 7.29 1.75
CA ALA A 77 8.88 6.29 0.82
C ALA A 77 8.12 6.34 -0.52
N PRO A 78 8.74 5.95 -1.64
CA PRO A 78 8.08 5.92 -2.95
C PRO A 78 7.01 4.82 -3.07
N VAL A 79 6.98 3.89 -2.11
CA VAL A 79 6.05 2.76 -2.05
C VAL A 79 4.88 3.05 -1.11
N GLU A 80 3.71 2.52 -1.46
CA GLU A 80 2.51 2.58 -0.63
C GLU A 80 2.01 1.16 -0.34
N TYR A 81 1.34 0.99 0.81
CA TYR A 81 0.67 -0.27 1.11
C TYR A 81 -0.78 -0.23 0.60
N LEU A 82 -1.07 -1.01 -0.44
CA LEU A 82 -2.35 -0.96 -1.16
C LEU A 82 -3.60 -1.10 -0.27
N ASN A 83 -3.47 -1.83 0.85
CA ASN A 83 -4.56 -2.06 1.79
C ASN A 83 -4.96 -0.80 2.58
N PHE A 84 -4.08 0.22 2.62
CA PHE A 84 -4.31 1.48 3.33
C PHE A 84 -4.47 2.67 2.38
N VAL A 85 -4.54 2.44 1.06
CA VAL A 85 -4.80 3.49 0.08
C VAL A 85 -6.25 3.45 -0.34
N GLU A 86 -7.02 4.45 0.10
CA GLU A 86 -8.46 4.55 -0.19
C GLU A 86 -8.75 5.20 -1.54
N ARG A 87 -7.92 6.17 -1.95
CA ARG A 87 -8.08 6.87 -3.22
C ARG A 87 -7.32 6.15 -4.32
N ARG A 88 -7.99 5.91 -5.44
CA ARG A 88 -7.39 5.28 -6.61
C ARG A 88 -6.10 6.01 -7.02
N THR A 89 -5.03 5.24 -7.22
CA THR A 89 -3.72 5.73 -7.65
C THR A 89 -3.11 4.78 -8.70
N THR A 90 -1.85 4.98 -9.05
CA THR A 90 -1.14 4.15 -10.02
C THR A 90 -0.62 2.87 -9.38
N GLY A 91 -0.74 1.73 -10.09
CA GLY A 91 -0.21 0.44 -9.62
C GLY A 91 1.29 0.44 -9.36
N ALA A 92 2.04 1.37 -9.98
CA ALA A 92 3.48 1.54 -9.77
C ALA A 92 3.83 1.84 -8.30
N ARG A 93 2.96 2.54 -7.56
CA ARG A 93 3.19 2.80 -6.13
C ARG A 93 3.12 1.55 -5.25
N PHE A 94 2.44 0.50 -5.71
CA PHE A 94 2.25 -0.75 -4.95
C PHE A 94 3.18 -1.86 -5.41
N PHE A 95 3.44 -1.92 -6.72
CA PHE A 95 4.13 -3.02 -7.36
C PHE A 95 5.50 -2.61 -7.92
N GLY A 96 5.95 -1.38 -7.70
CA GLY A 96 7.27 -0.94 -8.13
C GLY A 96 7.43 -0.92 -9.65
N ASP A 97 8.53 -1.51 -10.13
CA ASP A 97 9.01 -1.42 -11.51
C ASP A 97 7.99 -1.81 -12.61
N GLU A 98 8.31 -1.38 -13.84
CA GLU A 98 7.48 -1.69 -15.01
C GLU A 98 7.37 -3.19 -15.26
N GLY A 99 8.39 -3.99 -14.92
CA GLY A 99 8.40 -5.44 -15.14
C GLY A 99 7.33 -6.17 -14.33
N ARG A 100 7.23 -5.89 -13.03
CA ARG A 100 6.22 -6.51 -12.17
C ARG A 100 4.82 -6.06 -12.55
N LEU A 101 4.62 -4.76 -12.76
CA LEU A 101 3.32 -4.23 -13.16
C LEU A 101 2.87 -4.75 -14.54
N ALA A 102 3.80 -4.89 -15.49
CA ALA A 102 3.52 -5.50 -16.80
C ALA A 102 3.13 -6.97 -16.67
N ARG A 103 3.80 -7.74 -15.81
CA ARG A 103 3.41 -9.13 -15.53
C ARG A 103 2.01 -9.24 -14.93
N LEU A 104 1.66 -8.37 -13.96
CA LEU A 104 0.32 -8.34 -13.38
C LEU A 104 -0.76 -7.96 -14.41
N ARG A 105 -0.46 -7.03 -15.32
CA ARG A 105 -1.32 -6.70 -16.47
C ARG A 105 -1.54 -7.88 -17.41
N ALA A 106 -0.47 -8.59 -17.76
CA ALA A 106 -0.55 -9.77 -18.62
C ALA A 106 -1.41 -10.87 -17.97
N ILE A 107 -1.22 -11.11 -16.66
CA ILE A 107 -2.06 -12.05 -15.91
C ILE A 107 -3.51 -11.60 -15.94
N LYS A 108 -3.81 -10.34 -15.59
CA LYS A 108 -5.17 -9.79 -15.61
C LYS A 108 -5.85 -9.98 -16.97
N HIS A 109 -5.15 -9.70 -18.07
CA HIS A 109 -5.68 -9.88 -19.42
C HIS A 109 -5.94 -11.36 -19.78
N ALA A 110 -5.08 -12.27 -19.32
CA ALA A 110 -5.24 -13.70 -19.57
C ALA A 110 -6.39 -14.33 -18.76
N VAL A 111 -6.55 -13.93 -17.50
CA VAL A 111 -7.49 -14.57 -16.56
C VAL A 111 -8.84 -13.86 -16.46
N ASP A 112 -8.90 -12.57 -16.74
CA ASP A 112 -10.13 -11.77 -16.67
C ASP A 112 -10.16 -10.73 -17.82
N PRO A 113 -10.17 -11.19 -19.09
CA PRO A 113 -10.11 -10.31 -20.27
C PRO A 113 -11.31 -9.36 -20.39
N THR A 114 -12.44 -9.70 -19.77
CA THR A 114 -13.68 -8.89 -19.81
C THR A 114 -13.81 -7.97 -18.60
N GLY A 115 -12.92 -8.07 -17.60
CA GLY A 115 -12.86 -7.16 -16.45
C GLY A 115 -13.99 -7.36 -15.44
N VAL A 116 -14.41 -8.61 -15.20
CA VAL A 116 -15.43 -8.96 -14.20
C VAL A 116 -14.94 -8.64 -12.79
N ILE A 117 -13.66 -8.89 -12.50
CA ILE A 117 -13.05 -8.62 -11.19
C ILE A 117 -12.59 -7.16 -11.14
N ARG A 118 -13.31 -6.34 -10.36
CA ARG A 118 -13.05 -4.91 -10.21
C ARG A 118 -12.27 -4.63 -8.92
N SER A 119 -10.96 -4.42 -9.04
CA SER A 119 -10.09 -4.06 -7.92
C SER A 119 -10.17 -2.56 -7.60
N ASN A 120 -10.02 -2.20 -6.32
CA ASN A 120 -9.91 -0.80 -5.86
C ASN A 120 -8.76 -0.06 -6.56
N HIS A 121 -7.67 -0.79 -6.84
CA HIS A 121 -6.50 -0.33 -7.59
C HIS A 121 -6.23 -1.28 -8.76
N PRO A 122 -6.81 -1.04 -9.95
CA PRO A 122 -6.65 -1.97 -11.06
C PRO A 122 -5.29 -1.82 -11.73
N VAL A 123 -4.71 -2.95 -12.10
CA VAL A 123 -3.46 -3.02 -12.88
C VAL A 123 -3.71 -2.96 -14.39
N GLY A 124 -4.91 -3.36 -14.84
CA GLY A 124 -5.38 -3.36 -16.23
C GLY A 124 -6.92 -3.34 -16.29
N ARG A 125 -7.49 -3.43 -17.50
CA ARG A 125 -8.93 -3.64 -17.68
C ARG A 125 -9.32 -5.08 -17.33
#